data_AF-A0A3M1E0G6-F1
#
_entry.id   AF-A0A3M1E0G6-F1
#
_cell.length_a   1.000
_cell.length_b   1.000
_cell.length_c   1.000
_cell.angle_alpha   90.00
_cell.angle_beta   90.00
_cell.angle_gamma   90.00
#
_symmetry.space_group_name_H-M   'P 1'
#
loop_
_entity.id
_entity.type
_entity.pdbx_description
1 polymer ?
#
loop_
_entity_poly.entity_id
_entity_poly.type
_entity_poly.pdbx_seq_one_letter_code
_entity_poly.pdbx_strand_id
1 'polypeptide(L)'
;MPGTGVQEQSGLDVLRAWQTRALNVLLRVLVLVATPAVMATAVEAFRYPERGTALPVFGGLYLFLILLAFMRRLPHRIRVYGLMVLGYALAITALLRGGLVGDGRLYLAFLPLLAIVLVDLRLGLWAGVFSLLIHLAFVLFAHLGWLSQWVVVKENPMAFLDWAYAAVVFLTLLAVLLVLVGFFNRVTLRALQSTQQSAQELARAYALLEGQAREQERRARWLEVATEVGREASRLLDPDVLLSYSAEEMVQRLNLEGVIFYTTTSQGELVAQAIAESRPEPGAMAPPGPSPLALEAFRSGQLRA
;
A
#
# COMPACT_ATOMS: atom_id res chain seq x y z
N MET A 1 20.48 -12.84 -10.35
CA MET A 1 19.53 -12.42 -9.30
C MET A 1 20.17 -11.36 -8.39
N PRO A 2 20.14 -10.06 -8.73
CA PRO A 2 20.75 -8.99 -7.91
C PRO A 2 19.74 -8.05 -7.20
N GLY A 3 18.43 -8.29 -7.29
CA GLY A 3 17.40 -7.32 -6.90
C GLY A 3 16.92 -7.36 -5.43
N THR A 4 17.22 -8.41 -4.67
CA THR A 4 16.62 -8.60 -3.33
C THR A 4 17.25 -7.73 -2.24
N GLY A 5 18.55 -7.48 -2.30
CA GLY A 5 19.27 -6.71 -1.27
C GLY A 5 18.91 -5.23 -1.20
N VAL A 6 18.53 -4.61 -2.33
CA VAL A 6 18.17 -3.18 -2.39
C VAL A 6 16.76 -2.94 -1.84
N GLN A 7 15.82 -3.85 -2.11
CA GLN A 7 14.46 -3.76 -1.55
C GLN A 7 14.45 -3.96 -0.03
N GLU A 8 15.21 -4.92 0.50
CA GLU A 8 15.30 -5.14 1.95
C GLU A 8 15.87 -3.93 2.71
N GLN A 9 16.89 -3.28 2.17
CA GLN A 9 17.48 -2.07 2.77
C GLN A 9 16.48 -0.91 2.81
N SER A 10 15.73 -0.70 1.73
CA SER A 10 14.72 0.36 1.68
C SER A 10 13.59 0.16 2.71
N GLY A 11 13.15 -1.09 2.93
CA GLY A 11 12.13 -1.42 3.94
C GLY A 11 12.60 -1.14 5.37
N LEU A 12 13.84 -1.50 5.70
CA LEU A 12 14.43 -1.27 7.02
C LEU A 12 14.60 0.23 7.32
N ASP A 13 14.97 1.03 6.33
CA ASP A 13 15.13 2.47 6.49
C ASP A 13 13.77 3.18 6.67
N VAL A 14 12.74 2.75 5.94
CA VAL A 14 11.37 3.23 6.12
C VAL A 14 10.86 2.89 7.53
N LEU A 15 11.10 1.67 8.00
CA LEU A 15 10.73 1.25 9.36
C LEU A 15 11.44 2.07 10.44
N ARG A 16 12.75 2.31 10.30
CA ARG A 16 13.53 3.12 11.27
C ARG A 16 13.11 4.58 11.29
N ALA A 17 12.87 5.17 10.12
CA ALA A 17 12.37 6.54 10.01
C ALA A 17 11.00 6.67 10.68
N TRP A 18 10.16 5.64 10.52
CA TRP A 18 8.87 5.53 11.17
C TRP A 18 8.99 5.40 12.70
N GLN A 19 9.78 4.44 13.22
CA GLN A 19 10.01 4.26 14.67
C GLN A 19 10.52 5.55 15.33
N THR A 20 11.41 6.27 14.66
CA THR A 20 11.92 7.57 15.12
C THR A 20 10.83 8.63 15.21
N ARG A 21 9.90 8.66 14.25
CA ARG A 21 8.75 9.58 14.27
C ARG A 21 7.79 9.24 15.41
N ALA A 22 7.53 7.94 15.66
CA ALA A 22 6.74 7.44 16.78
C ALA A 22 7.28 7.99 18.10
N LEU A 23 8.56 7.72 18.35
CA LEU A 23 9.25 8.10 19.58
C LEU A 23 9.19 9.60 19.81
N ASN A 24 9.36 10.39 18.75
CA ASN A 24 9.29 11.85 18.82
C ASN A 24 7.89 12.40 19.14
N VAL A 25 6.83 11.75 18.66
CA VAL A 25 5.45 12.13 19.01
C VAL A 25 5.16 11.70 20.44
N LEU A 26 5.50 10.46 20.78
CA LEU A 26 5.31 9.88 22.10
C LEU A 26 5.99 10.71 23.19
N LEU A 27 7.27 11.07 23.03
CA LEU A 27 8.00 11.88 24.02
C LEU A 27 7.37 13.28 24.19
N ARG A 28 6.88 13.90 23.11
CA ARG A 28 6.21 15.20 23.19
C ARG A 28 4.87 15.11 23.92
N VAL A 29 4.08 14.07 23.63
CA VAL A 29 2.81 13.81 24.32
C VAL A 29 3.07 13.52 25.80
N LEU A 30 4.07 12.69 26.12
CA LEU A 30 4.48 12.39 27.50
C LEU A 30 4.88 13.65 28.26
N VAL A 31 5.72 14.52 27.69
CA VAL A 31 6.09 15.78 28.34
C VAL A 31 4.84 16.63 28.60
N LEU A 32 3.98 16.80 27.59
CA LEU A 32 2.76 17.61 27.72
C LEU A 32 1.83 17.09 28.82
N VAL A 33 1.57 15.77 28.84
CA VAL A 33 0.62 15.14 29.78
C VAL A 33 1.22 14.95 31.17
N ALA A 34 2.54 14.74 31.29
CA ALA A 34 3.20 14.62 32.60
C ALA A 34 3.36 15.97 33.31
N THR A 35 3.30 17.09 32.59
CA THR A 35 3.49 18.43 33.17
C THR A 35 2.47 18.73 34.28
N PRO A 36 1.15 18.56 34.09
CA PRO A 36 0.17 18.68 35.17
C PRO A 36 0.45 17.78 36.38
N ALA A 37 0.89 16.54 36.16
CA ALA A 37 1.19 15.60 37.24
C ALA A 37 2.34 16.10 38.12
N VAL A 38 3.42 16.60 37.50
CA VAL A 38 4.59 17.14 38.22
C VAL A 38 4.26 18.45 38.92
N MET A 39 3.42 19.30 38.31
CA MET A 39 2.93 20.51 38.96
C MET A 39 2.10 20.18 40.20
N ALA A 40 1.22 19.17 40.11
CA ALA A 40 0.42 18.73 41.26
C ALA A 40 1.30 18.20 42.40
N THR A 41 2.31 17.37 42.09
CA THR A 41 3.25 16.86 43.11
C THR A 41 4.10 17.95 43.72
N ALA A 42 4.50 18.97 42.95
CA ALA A 42 5.19 20.15 43.46
C ALA A 42 4.32 20.94 44.44
N VAL A 43 3.07 21.23 44.08
CA VAL A 43 2.12 21.93 44.96
C VAL A 43 1.89 21.14 46.25
N GLU A 44 1.75 19.82 46.17
CA GLU A 44 1.58 18.97 47.35
C GLU A 44 2.82 18.99 48.26
N ALA A 45 4.02 18.95 47.69
CA ALA A 45 5.27 19.03 48.45
C ALA A 45 5.42 20.36 49.23
N PHE A 46 4.94 21.47 48.67
CA PHE A 46 4.91 22.76 49.37
C PHE A 46 3.86 22.82 50.49
N ARG A 47 2.74 22.10 50.35
CA ARG A 47 1.67 22.06 51.35
C ARG A 47 1.95 21.08 52.49
N TYR A 48 2.61 19.97 52.19
CA TYR A 48 2.91 18.90 53.15
C TYR A 48 4.42 18.58 53.10
N PRO A 49 5.26 19.27 53.89
CA PRO A 49 6.72 19.12 53.86
C PRO A 49 7.19 17.67 54.11
N GLU A 50 6.44 16.93 54.91
CA GLU A 50 6.66 15.51 55.20
C GLU A 50 6.52 14.58 53.97
N ARG A 51 5.83 15.02 52.92
CA ARG A 51 5.72 14.32 51.62
C ARG A 51 6.74 14.82 50.59
N GLY A 52 7.56 15.82 50.94
CA GLY A 52 8.48 16.51 50.04
C GLY A 52 9.64 15.65 49.53
N THR A 53 9.94 14.50 50.14
CA THR A 53 11.00 13.58 49.71
C THR A 53 10.77 13.01 48.31
N ALA A 54 9.51 12.96 47.85
CA ALA A 54 9.17 12.50 46.51
C ALA A 54 9.50 13.53 45.42
N LEU A 55 9.51 14.83 45.75
CA LEU A 55 9.71 15.92 44.79
C LEU A 55 11.02 15.82 43.99
N PRO A 56 12.21 15.64 44.60
CA PRO A 56 13.46 15.55 43.84
C PRO A 56 13.48 14.35 42.89
N VAL A 57 12.85 13.23 43.27
CA VAL A 57 12.78 12.04 42.41
C VAL A 57 11.89 12.31 41.20
N PHE A 58 10.65 12.76 41.39
CA PHE A 58 9.75 13.07 40.27
C PHE A 58 10.26 14.22 39.39
N GLY A 59 10.85 15.25 40.01
CA GLY A 59 11.49 16.35 39.30
C GLY A 59 12.67 15.90 38.45
N GLY A 60 13.53 15.03 38.99
CA GLY A 60 14.66 14.44 38.26
C GLY A 60 14.20 13.57 37.09
N LEU A 61 13.20 12.71 37.30
CA LEU A 61 12.62 11.87 36.23
C LEU A 61 11.97 12.72 35.13
N TYR A 62 11.26 13.79 35.50
CA TYR A 62 10.65 14.70 34.54
C TYR A 62 11.68 15.53 33.76
N LEU A 63 12.73 16.01 34.43
CA LEU A 63 13.83 16.71 33.77
C LEU A 63 14.57 15.78 32.80
N PHE A 64 14.76 14.51 33.18
CA PHE A 64 15.30 13.49 32.30
C PHE A 64 14.39 13.23 31.09
N LEU A 65 13.07 13.18 31.27
CA LEU A 65 12.09 13.08 30.18
C LEU A 65 12.21 14.27 29.20
N ILE A 66 12.25 15.50 29.73
CA ILE A 66 12.46 16.72 28.93
C ILE A 66 13.77 16.60 28.14
N LEU A 67 14.86 16.25 28.80
CA LEU A 67 16.16 16.09 28.16
C LEU A 67 16.07 15.11 26.99
N LEU A 68 15.42 13.96 27.19
CA LEU A 68 15.23 12.94 26.15
C LEU A 68 14.35 13.42 24.98
N ALA A 69 13.37 14.28 25.26
CA ALA A 69 12.47 14.88 24.27
C ALA A 69 13.16 15.96 23.43
N PHE A 70 14.01 16.79 24.04
CA PHE A 70 14.68 17.92 23.38
C PHE A 70 16.02 17.55 22.74
N MET A 71 16.74 16.54 23.26
CA MET A 71 18.01 16.06 22.68
C MET A 71 17.77 15.20 21.43
N ARG A 72 17.33 15.84 20.35
CA ARG A 72 17.08 15.21 19.05
C ARG A 72 18.35 14.65 18.38
N ARG A 73 19.53 15.07 18.83
CA ARG A 73 20.83 14.60 18.32
C ARG A 73 21.21 13.21 18.82
N LEU A 74 20.54 12.68 19.84
CA LEU A 74 20.85 11.36 20.37
C LEU A 74 20.42 10.25 19.39
N PRO A 75 21.23 9.19 19.22
CA PRO A 75 20.85 8.00 18.47
C PRO A 75 19.52 7.43 18.95
N HIS A 76 18.70 6.96 18.01
CA HIS A 76 17.37 6.40 18.29
C HIS A 76 17.40 5.36 19.42
N ARG A 77 18.37 4.44 19.41
CA ARG A 77 18.52 3.39 20.44
C ARG A 77 18.70 3.95 21.84
N ILE A 78 19.54 4.97 22.02
CA ILE A 78 19.79 5.59 23.32
C ILE A 78 18.50 6.23 23.85
N ARG A 79 17.71 6.85 22.98
CA ARG A 79 16.45 7.48 23.37
C ARG A 79 15.39 6.44 23.74
N VAL A 80 15.33 5.30 23.04
CA VAL A 80 14.42 4.22 23.44
C VAL A 80 14.84 3.61 24.77
N TYR A 81 16.11 3.28 24.96
CA TYR A 81 16.59 2.76 26.24
C TYR A 81 16.41 3.77 27.38
N GLY A 82 16.66 5.06 27.13
CA GLY A 82 16.38 6.12 28.10
C GLY A 82 14.90 6.16 28.50
N LEU A 83 13.99 6.02 27.53
CA LEU A 83 12.55 5.99 27.80
C LEU A 83 12.16 4.74 28.60
N MET A 84 12.77 3.58 28.31
CA MET A 84 12.56 2.35 29.07
C MET A 84 13.04 2.50 30.52
N VAL A 85 14.27 3.00 30.72
CA VAL A 85 14.85 3.24 32.05
C VAL A 85 13.98 4.21 32.84
N LEU A 86 13.52 5.29 32.21
CA LEU A 86 12.60 6.25 32.83
C LEU A 86 11.29 5.58 33.26
N GLY A 87 10.67 4.79 32.39
CA GLY A 87 9.42 4.12 32.72
C GLY A 87 9.58 3.05 33.81
N TYR A 88 10.70 2.31 33.85
CA TYR A 88 11.00 1.40 34.95
C TYR A 88 11.24 2.15 36.26
N ALA A 89 11.96 3.27 36.23
CA ALA A 89 12.16 4.10 37.41
C ALA A 89 10.83 4.65 37.95
N LEU A 90 9.92 5.09 37.07
CA LEU A 90 8.57 5.49 37.44
C LEU A 90 7.77 4.32 38.04
N ALA A 91 7.82 3.14 37.42
CA ALA A 91 7.13 1.96 37.91
C ALA A 91 7.60 1.54 39.30
N ILE A 92 8.91 1.50 39.51
CA ILE A 92 9.54 1.16 40.80
C ILE A 92 9.18 2.21 41.85
N THR A 93 9.28 3.51 41.51
CA THR A 93 8.91 4.60 42.44
C THR A 93 7.43 4.52 42.83
N ALA A 94 6.55 4.24 41.87
CA ALA A 94 5.12 4.07 42.12
C ALA A 94 4.82 2.83 42.99
N LEU A 95 5.52 1.71 42.77
CA LEU A 95 5.41 0.52 43.62
C LEU A 95 5.95 0.74 45.03
N LEU A 96 7.07 1.44 45.19
CA LEU A 96 7.62 1.75 46.51
C LEU A 96 6.67 2.63 47.32
N ARG A 97 6.05 3.63 46.69
CA ARG A 97 5.20 4.61 47.37
C ARG A 97 3.79 4.11 47.64
N GLY A 98 3.18 3.43 46.66
CA GLY A 98 1.78 2.99 46.70
C GLY A 98 1.58 1.48 46.88
N GLY A 99 2.65 0.69 46.89
CA GLY A 99 2.56 -0.77 47.00
C GLY A 99 1.65 -1.36 45.93
N LEU A 100 0.76 -2.26 46.36
CA LEU A 100 -0.26 -2.87 45.50
C LEU A 100 -1.43 -1.91 45.20
N VAL A 101 -1.67 -0.87 45.99
CA VAL A 101 -2.76 0.09 45.73
C VAL A 101 -2.38 1.01 44.57
N GLY A 102 -1.11 1.36 44.45
CA GLY A 102 -0.60 2.30 43.44
C GLY A 102 -0.58 1.79 41.99
N ASP A 103 -0.19 2.70 41.09
CA ASP A 103 -0.21 2.49 39.64
C ASP A 103 1.03 1.79 39.07
N GLY A 104 1.98 1.40 39.93
CA GLY A 104 3.26 0.82 39.52
C GLY A 104 3.12 -0.40 38.60
N ARG A 105 2.14 -1.27 38.87
CA ARG A 105 1.81 -2.44 38.03
C ARG A 105 1.38 -2.06 36.61
N LEU A 106 0.70 -0.91 36.45
CA LEU A 106 0.24 -0.45 35.15
C LEU A 106 1.46 -0.08 34.29
N TYR A 107 2.38 0.70 34.85
CA TYR A 107 3.63 1.05 34.15
C TYR A 107 4.42 -0.20 33.73
N LEU A 108 4.56 -1.20 34.62
CA LEU A 108 5.23 -2.46 34.29
C LEU A 108 4.56 -3.22 33.14
N ALA A 109 3.23 -3.18 33.05
CA ALA A 109 2.47 -3.83 31.97
C ALA A 109 2.58 -3.09 30.63
N PHE A 110 2.71 -1.75 30.67
CA PHE A 110 2.82 -0.93 29.46
C PHE A 110 4.22 -0.96 28.82
N LEU A 111 5.28 -1.11 29.61
CA LEU A 111 6.66 -1.11 29.12
C LEU A 111 6.98 -2.17 28.05
N PRO A 112 6.56 -3.44 28.19
CA PRO A 112 6.75 -4.46 27.17
C PRO A 112 6.08 -4.10 25.84
N LEU A 113 4.84 -3.59 25.89
CA LEU A 113 4.11 -3.15 24.71
C LEU A 113 4.87 -2.01 24.00
N LEU A 114 5.40 -1.08 24.78
CA LEU A 114 6.18 0.04 24.28
C LEU A 114 7.49 -0.44 23.63
N ALA A 115 8.18 -1.42 24.22
CA ALA A 115 9.38 -2.02 23.66
C ALA A 115 9.12 -2.77 22.34
N ILE A 116 8.00 -3.51 22.24
CA ILE A 116 7.59 -4.19 20.98
C ILE A 116 7.43 -3.19 19.85
N VAL A 117 6.74 -2.08 20.12
CA VAL A 117 6.39 -1.11 19.08
C VAL A 117 7.56 -0.22 18.69
N LEU A 118 8.40 0.16 19.65
CA LEU A 118 9.54 1.05 19.41
C LEU A 118 10.77 0.33 18.85
N VAL A 119 10.95 -0.96 19.15
CA VAL A 119 12.14 -1.71 18.74
C VAL A 119 11.74 -2.95 17.97
N ASP A 120 11.36 -4.01 18.68
CA ASP A 120 11.05 -5.31 18.13
C ASP A 120 10.44 -6.25 19.18
N LEU A 121 9.92 -7.38 18.72
CA LEU A 121 9.29 -8.38 19.57
C LEU A 121 10.24 -8.97 20.62
N ARG A 122 11.53 -9.18 20.31
CA ARG A 122 12.46 -9.82 21.25
C ARG A 122 12.72 -8.90 22.44
N LEU A 123 12.99 -7.61 22.19
CA LEU A 123 13.16 -6.65 23.27
C LEU A 123 11.87 -6.51 24.10
N GLY A 124 10.71 -6.55 23.44
CA GLY A 124 9.41 -6.63 24.08
C GLY A 124 9.25 -7.77 25.07
N LEU A 125 9.62 -8.99 24.66
CA LEU A 125 9.57 -10.17 25.52
C LEU A 125 10.53 -10.06 26.70
N TRP A 126 11.77 -9.59 26.47
CA TRP A 126 12.73 -9.35 27.54
C TRP A 126 12.24 -8.30 28.54
N ALA A 127 11.64 -7.21 28.06
CA ALA A 127 11.01 -6.21 28.91
C ALA A 127 9.84 -6.81 29.70
N GLY A 128 9.06 -7.71 29.12
CA GLY A 128 8.00 -8.46 29.79
C GLY A 128 8.51 -9.33 30.93
N VAL A 129 9.54 -10.13 30.68
CA VAL A 129 10.19 -10.95 31.70
C VAL A 129 10.77 -10.07 32.80
N PHE A 130 11.44 -8.97 32.45
CA PHE A 130 12.02 -8.06 33.43
C PHE A 130 10.94 -7.36 34.28
N SER A 131 9.84 -6.92 33.66
CA SER A 131 8.67 -6.38 34.37
C SER A 131 8.07 -7.38 35.35
N LEU A 132 7.96 -8.65 34.95
CA LEU A 132 7.47 -9.72 35.81
C LEU A 132 8.40 -9.97 36.99
N LEU A 133 9.72 -10.01 36.75
CA LEU A 133 10.72 -10.17 37.81
C LEU A 133 10.67 -9.02 38.82
N ILE A 134 10.55 -7.77 38.37
CA ILE A 134 10.36 -6.62 39.26
C ILE A 134 9.09 -6.82 40.11
N HIS A 135 7.98 -7.17 39.48
CA HIS A 135 6.72 -7.38 40.21
C HIS A 135 6.85 -8.48 41.27
N LEU A 136 7.45 -9.63 40.93
CA LEU A 136 7.70 -10.73 41.87
C LEU A 136 8.63 -10.32 43.00
N ALA A 137 9.67 -9.53 42.73
CA ALA A 137 10.54 -8.99 43.76
C ALA A 137 9.77 -8.12 44.76
N PHE A 138 8.84 -7.28 44.29
CA PHE A 138 7.98 -6.48 45.16
C PHE A 138 6.97 -7.32 45.95
N VAL A 139 6.44 -8.40 45.38
CA VAL A 139 5.61 -9.38 46.12
C VAL A 139 6.42 -9.99 47.26
N LEU A 140 7.67 -10.39 47.00
CA LEU A 140 8.56 -10.93 48.03
C LEU A 140 8.89 -9.88 49.11
N PHE A 141 9.21 -8.64 48.71
CA PHE A 141 9.45 -7.55 49.66
C PHE A 141 8.22 -7.23 50.53
N ALA A 142 7.02 -7.44 50.00
CA ALA A 142 5.79 -7.24 50.75
C ALA A 142 5.61 -8.37 51.76
N HIS A 143 5.86 -9.62 51.35
CA HIS A 143 5.80 -10.78 52.23
C HIS A 143 6.84 -10.69 53.38
N LEU A 144 8.05 -10.19 53.11
CA LEU A 144 9.09 -9.97 54.11
C LEU A 144 8.85 -8.73 55.00
N GLY A 145 7.79 -7.95 54.76
CA GLY A 145 7.46 -6.74 55.50
C GLY A 145 8.35 -5.53 55.19
N TRP A 146 9.31 -5.64 54.26
CA TRP A 146 10.26 -4.58 53.94
C TRP A 146 9.60 -3.35 53.33
N LEU A 147 8.48 -3.52 52.62
CA LEU A 147 7.71 -2.42 52.03
C LEU A 147 7.00 -1.54 53.07
N SER A 148 6.75 -2.04 54.29
CA SER A 148 5.96 -1.31 55.31
C SER A 148 6.57 0.04 55.74
N GLN A 149 7.89 0.17 55.63
CA GLN A 149 8.65 1.39 55.97
C GLN A 149 8.67 2.42 54.80
N TRP A 150 8.42 1.99 53.56
CA TRP A 150 8.50 2.84 52.37
C TRP A 150 7.14 3.22 51.79
N VAL A 151 6.12 2.40 52.03
CA VAL A 151 4.75 2.64 51.55
C VAL A 151 4.14 3.80 52.33
N VAL A 152 3.98 4.93 51.63
CA VAL A 152 3.38 6.16 52.15
C VAL A 152 1.86 6.08 52.10
N VAL A 153 1.31 5.43 51.08
CA VAL A 153 -0.14 5.28 50.86
C VAL A 153 -0.56 3.87 51.24
N LYS A 154 -1.08 3.70 52.46
CA LYS A 154 -1.50 2.39 53.00
C LYS A 154 -2.98 2.07 52.76
N GLU A 155 -3.80 3.10 52.55
CA GLU A 155 -5.25 2.99 52.38
C GLU A 155 -5.68 3.57 51.03
N ASN A 156 -6.87 3.18 50.56
CA ASN A 156 -7.41 3.68 49.30
C ASN A 156 -7.90 5.14 49.50
N PRO A 157 -7.26 6.13 48.87
CA PRO A 157 -7.60 7.52 49.11
C PRO A 157 -8.99 7.86 48.56
N MET A 158 -9.83 8.46 49.40
CA MET A 158 -11.18 8.92 49.03
C MET A 158 -11.25 10.41 48.73
N ALA A 159 -10.15 11.15 48.86
CA ALA A 159 -10.16 12.59 48.61
C ALA A 159 -10.17 12.88 47.10
N PHE A 160 -10.91 13.92 46.71
CA PHE A 160 -11.05 14.33 45.30
C PHE A 160 -9.70 14.56 44.60
N LEU A 161 -8.71 15.12 45.31
CA LEU A 161 -7.38 15.40 44.73
C LEU A 161 -6.60 14.12 44.39
N ASP A 162 -6.76 13.05 45.17
CA ASP A 162 -6.11 11.76 44.89
C ASP A 162 -6.72 11.10 43.65
N TRP A 163 -8.04 11.23 43.47
CA TRP A 163 -8.75 10.80 42.27
C TRP A 163 -8.36 11.62 41.03
N ALA A 164 -8.16 12.92 41.19
CA ALA A 164 -7.66 13.78 40.11
C ALA A 164 -6.24 13.35 39.69
N TYR A 165 -5.36 13.03 40.64
CA TYR A 165 -4.02 12.51 40.35
C TYR A 165 -4.09 11.17 39.60
N ALA A 166 -4.89 10.21 40.09
CA ALA A 166 -5.11 8.93 39.42
C ALA A 166 -5.66 9.12 38.00
N ALA A 167 -6.57 10.07 37.79
CA ALA A 167 -7.09 10.40 36.47
C ALA A 167 -5.99 10.93 35.53
N VAL A 168 -5.04 11.74 36.01
CA VAL A 168 -3.90 12.19 35.19
C VAL A 168 -2.99 11.03 34.81
N VAL A 169 -2.68 10.13 35.73
CA VAL A 169 -1.90 8.91 35.43
C VAL A 169 -2.62 8.05 34.40
N PHE A 170 -3.91 7.82 34.60
CA PHE A 170 -4.75 7.07 33.66
C PHE A 170 -4.77 7.73 32.27
N LEU A 171 -4.99 9.04 32.19
CA LEU A 171 -4.95 9.80 30.93
C LEU A 171 -3.58 9.72 30.26
N THR A 172 -2.49 9.70 31.02
CA THR A 172 -1.13 9.53 30.49
C THR A 172 -0.99 8.16 29.82
N LEU A 173 -1.36 7.09 30.53
CA LEU A 173 -1.30 5.73 29.98
C LEU A 173 -2.23 5.57 28.78
N LEU A 174 -3.42 6.14 28.84
CA LEU A 174 -4.38 6.15 27.74
C LEU A 174 -3.83 6.90 26.53
N ALA A 175 -3.23 8.07 26.72
CA ALA A 175 -2.61 8.83 25.63
C ALA A 175 -1.46 8.05 24.99
N VAL A 176 -0.60 7.41 25.79
CA VAL A 176 0.45 6.52 25.30
C VAL A 176 -0.15 5.38 24.47
N LEU A 177 -1.19 4.72 25.00
CA LEU A 177 -1.87 3.62 24.30
C LEU A 177 -2.48 4.07 22.98
N LEU A 178 -3.21 5.20 22.98
CA LEU A 178 -3.84 5.75 21.77
C LEU A 178 -2.81 6.16 20.72
N VAL A 179 -1.69 6.74 21.15
CA VAL A 179 -0.55 7.00 20.24
C VAL A 179 -0.03 5.69 19.67
N LEU A 180 0.16 4.67 20.50
CA LEU A 180 0.68 3.36 20.08
C LEU A 180 -0.25 2.67 19.08
N VAL A 181 -1.55 2.59 19.39
CA VAL A 181 -2.58 1.95 18.56
C VAL A 181 -2.83 2.75 17.29
N GLY A 182 -2.99 4.07 17.38
CA GLY A 182 -3.19 4.93 16.22
C GLY A 182 -2.02 4.87 15.24
N PHE A 183 -0.82 4.68 15.78
CA PHE A 183 0.39 4.53 14.98
C PHE A 183 0.49 3.15 14.33
N PHE A 184 0.21 2.07 15.08
CA PHE A 184 0.13 0.71 14.55
C PHE A 184 -0.90 0.61 13.42
N ASN A 185 -2.11 1.13 13.65
CA ASN A 185 -3.19 1.09 12.66
C ASN A 185 -2.78 1.79 11.34
N ARG A 186 -2.12 2.95 11.42
CA ARG A 186 -1.63 3.65 10.24
C ARG A 186 -0.61 2.84 9.44
N VAL A 187 0.25 2.05 10.10
CA VAL A 187 1.19 1.17 9.38
C VAL A 187 0.47 0.03 8.73
N THR A 188 -0.40 -0.66 9.47
CA THR A 188 -1.15 -1.78 8.93
C THR A 188 -1.96 -1.36 7.71
N LEU A 189 -2.60 -0.20 7.76
CA LEU A 189 -3.34 0.36 6.61
C LEU A 189 -2.43 0.67 5.42
N ARG A 190 -1.27 1.30 5.64
CA ARG A 190 -0.34 1.60 4.54
C ARG A 190 0.27 0.35 3.93
N ALA A 191 0.61 -0.63 4.76
CA ALA A 191 1.13 -1.92 4.30
C ALA A 191 0.07 -2.63 3.44
N LEU A 192 -1.19 -2.65 3.89
CA LEU A 192 -2.30 -3.22 3.13
C LEU A 192 -2.50 -2.50 1.79
N GLN A 193 -2.47 -1.18 1.78
CA GLN A 193 -2.59 -0.37 0.55
C GLN A 193 -1.45 -0.65 -0.42
N SER A 194 -0.21 -0.72 0.07
CA SER A 194 0.95 -1.06 -0.76
C SER A 194 0.82 -2.44 -1.39
N THR A 195 0.43 -3.44 -0.60
CA THR A 195 0.22 -4.81 -1.12
C THR A 195 -0.90 -4.84 -2.16
N GLN A 196 -1.99 -4.11 -1.95
CA GLN A 196 -3.08 -4.01 -2.93
C GLN A 196 -2.62 -3.33 -4.23
N GLN A 197 -1.82 -2.26 -4.15
CA GLN A 197 -1.28 -1.59 -5.33
C GLN A 197 -0.37 -2.53 -6.13
N SER A 198 0.57 -3.21 -5.47
CA SER A 198 1.43 -4.19 -6.14
C SER A 198 0.64 -5.34 -6.77
N ALA A 199 -0.42 -5.82 -6.11
CA ALA A 199 -1.31 -6.84 -6.66
C ALA A 199 -2.07 -6.34 -7.91
N GLN A 200 -2.52 -5.08 -7.90
CA GLN A 200 -3.19 -4.47 -9.06
C GLN A 200 -2.23 -4.25 -10.23
N GLU A 201 -1.00 -3.84 -9.97
CA GLU A 201 0.03 -3.70 -11.00
C GLU A 201 0.36 -5.05 -11.64
N LEU A 202 0.49 -6.10 -10.83
CA LEU A 202 0.70 -7.45 -11.32
C LEU A 202 -0.48 -7.92 -12.17
N ALA A 203 -1.71 -7.71 -11.71
CA ALA A 203 -2.92 -8.05 -12.46
C ALA A 203 -3.00 -7.32 -13.82
N ARG A 204 -2.62 -6.04 -13.86
CA ARG A 204 -2.54 -5.26 -15.11
C ARG A 204 -1.47 -5.80 -16.05
N ALA A 205 -0.29 -6.14 -15.53
CA ALA A 205 0.79 -6.72 -16.34
C ALA A 205 0.36 -8.07 -16.95
N TYR A 206 -0.30 -8.94 -16.18
CA TYR A 206 -0.87 -10.18 -16.69
C TYR A 206 -1.93 -9.93 -17.78
N ALA A 207 -2.85 -8.98 -17.57
CA ALA A 207 -3.87 -8.65 -18.56
C ALA A 207 -3.27 -8.13 -19.88
N LEU A 208 -2.17 -7.35 -19.82
CA LEU A 208 -1.45 -6.88 -20.99
C LEU A 208 -0.75 -8.04 -21.74
N LEU A 209 -0.10 -8.94 -21.01
CA LEU A 209 0.54 -10.12 -21.58
C LEU A 209 -0.46 -11.07 -22.24
N GLU A 210 -1.61 -11.30 -21.61
CA GLU A 210 -2.71 -12.08 -22.22
C GLU A 210 -3.25 -11.40 -23.48
N GLY A 211 -3.37 -10.07 -23.47
CA GLY A 211 -3.76 -9.29 -24.65
C GLY A 211 -2.79 -9.49 -25.82
N GLN A 212 -1.49 -9.39 -25.56
CA GLN A 212 -0.45 -9.62 -26.56
C GLN A 212 -0.43 -11.05 -27.08
N ALA A 213 -0.58 -12.04 -26.20
CA ALA A 213 -0.64 -13.46 -26.59
C ALA A 213 -1.83 -13.72 -27.53
N ARG A 214 -3.01 -13.18 -27.20
CA ARG A 214 -4.20 -13.28 -28.08
C ARG A 214 -4.02 -12.59 -29.42
N GLU A 215 -3.30 -11.47 -29.46
CA GLU A 215 -3.04 -10.76 -30.72
C GLU A 215 -2.06 -11.54 -31.61
N GLN A 216 -1.00 -12.11 -31.02
CA GLN A 216 -0.08 -13.00 -31.74
C GLN A 216 -0.79 -14.23 -32.28
N GLU A 217 -1.69 -14.85 -31.50
CA GLU A 217 -2.48 -16.00 -31.95
C GLU A 217 -3.39 -15.64 -33.14
N ARG A 218 -4.02 -14.46 -33.10
CA ARG A 218 -4.82 -13.97 -34.25
C ARG A 218 -3.96 -13.77 -35.49
N ARG A 219 -2.77 -13.17 -35.35
CA ARG A 219 -1.84 -12.98 -36.49
C ARG A 219 -1.38 -14.31 -37.08
N ALA A 220 -1.06 -15.29 -36.23
CA ALA A 220 -0.71 -16.63 -36.68
C ALA A 220 -1.86 -17.27 -37.47
N ARG A 221 -3.10 -17.18 -36.96
CA ARG A 221 -4.29 -17.69 -37.63
C ARG A 221 -4.58 -17.00 -38.97
N TRP A 222 -4.40 -15.68 -39.05
CA TRP A 222 -4.53 -14.94 -40.31
C TRP A 222 -3.49 -15.37 -41.35
N LEU A 223 -2.24 -15.58 -40.93
CA LEU A 223 -1.18 -16.06 -41.83
C LEU A 223 -1.48 -17.48 -42.33
N GLU A 224 -1.97 -18.36 -41.46
CA GLU A 224 -2.38 -19.72 -41.84
C GLU A 224 -3.48 -19.70 -42.90
N VAL A 225 -4.56 -18.94 -42.68
CA VAL A 225 -5.65 -18.77 -43.66
C VAL A 225 -5.13 -18.15 -44.97
N ALA A 226 -4.28 -17.13 -44.90
CA ALA A 226 -3.69 -16.51 -46.08
C ALA A 226 -2.83 -17.50 -46.89
N THR A 227 -2.06 -18.36 -46.22
CA THR A 227 -1.27 -19.40 -46.89
C THR A 227 -2.14 -20.48 -47.53
N GLU A 228 -3.26 -20.86 -46.89
CA GLU A 228 -4.19 -21.84 -47.43
C GLU A 228 -4.91 -21.30 -48.67
N VAL A 229 -5.44 -20.07 -48.60
CA VAL A 229 -6.04 -19.39 -49.75
C VAL A 229 -5.04 -19.21 -50.89
N GLY A 230 -3.81 -18.78 -50.60
CA GLY A 230 -2.77 -18.63 -51.63
C GLY A 230 -2.39 -19.94 -52.31
N ARG A 231 -2.39 -21.05 -51.56
CA ARG A 231 -2.13 -22.40 -52.10
C ARG A 231 -3.27 -22.88 -52.98
N GLU A 232 -4.52 -22.61 -52.61
CA GLU A 232 -5.69 -23.00 -53.41
C GLU A 232 -5.83 -22.13 -54.67
N ALA A 233 -5.56 -20.83 -54.58
CA ALA A 233 -5.47 -19.95 -55.75
C ALA A 233 -4.36 -20.39 -56.72
N SER A 234 -3.22 -20.86 -56.20
CA SER A 234 -2.12 -21.40 -57.02
C SER A 234 -2.44 -22.75 -57.69
N ARG A 235 -3.49 -23.45 -57.25
CA ARG A 235 -3.98 -24.66 -57.94
C ARG A 235 -4.90 -24.33 -59.12
N LEU A 236 -5.54 -23.16 -59.11
CA LEU A 236 -6.47 -22.67 -60.14
C LEU A 236 -5.77 -21.95 -61.29
N LEU A 237 -4.54 -22.36 -61.63
CA LEU A 237 -3.64 -21.63 -62.51
C LEU A 237 -4.06 -21.68 -63.99
N ASP A 238 -5.13 -20.95 -64.30
CA ASP A 238 -5.46 -20.41 -65.61
C ASP A 238 -5.73 -18.89 -65.42
N PRO A 239 -4.84 -17.99 -65.86
CA PRO A 239 -4.84 -16.57 -65.49
C PRO A 239 -6.16 -15.83 -65.77
N ASP A 240 -6.87 -16.25 -66.81
CA ASP A 240 -8.13 -15.63 -67.22
C ASP A 240 -9.32 -16.03 -66.32
N VAL A 241 -9.23 -17.19 -65.65
CA VAL A 241 -10.29 -17.68 -64.75
C VAL A 241 -10.21 -16.99 -63.37
N LEU A 242 -9.00 -16.71 -62.88
CA LEU A 242 -8.79 -16.06 -61.59
C LEU A 242 -9.26 -14.60 -61.57
N LEU A 243 -8.99 -13.84 -62.63
CA LEU A 243 -9.43 -12.44 -62.72
C LEU A 243 -10.95 -12.34 -62.84
N SER A 244 -11.56 -13.26 -63.56
CA SER A 244 -13.02 -13.36 -63.71
C SER A 244 -13.70 -13.71 -62.37
N TYR A 245 -13.19 -14.72 -61.66
CA TYR A 245 -13.75 -15.13 -60.36
C TYR A 245 -13.55 -14.06 -59.27
N SER A 246 -12.41 -13.37 -59.26
CA SER A 246 -12.14 -12.28 -58.33
C SER A 246 -13.04 -11.07 -58.56
N ALA A 247 -13.31 -10.73 -59.83
CA ALA A 247 -14.22 -9.64 -60.19
C ALA A 247 -15.64 -9.93 -59.71
N GLU A 248 -16.11 -11.16 -59.90
CA GLU A 248 -17.46 -11.59 -59.52
C GLU A 248 -17.64 -11.60 -57.99
N GLU A 249 -16.64 -12.09 -57.26
CA GLU A 249 -16.70 -12.14 -55.80
C GLU A 249 -16.56 -10.74 -55.15
N MET A 250 -15.84 -9.81 -55.78
CA MET A 250 -15.81 -8.41 -55.35
C MET A 250 -17.14 -7.71 -55.56
N VAL A 251 -17.78 -7.91 -56.73
CA VAL A 251 -19.14 -7.40 -57.01
C VAL A 251 -20.12 -7.87 -55.94
N GLN A 252 -20.06 -9.16 -55.59
CA GLN A 252 -21.03 -9.77 -54.68
C GLN A 252 -20.80 -9.39 -53.21
N ARG A 253 -19.55 -9.35 -52.73
CA ARG A 253 -19.24 -9.02 -51.32
C ARG A 253 -19.23 -7.52 -51.01
N LEU A 254 -18.93 -6.69 -52.00
CA LEU A 254 -18.88 -5.23 -51.83
C LEU A 254 -20.15 -4.53 -52.34
N ASN A 255 -21.11 -5.28 -52.89
CA ASN A 255 -22.38 -4.80 -53.43
C ASN A 255 -22.19 -3.70 -54.48
N LEU A 256 -21.29 -3.95 -55.43
CA LEU A 256 -20.94 -3.01 -56.51
C LEU A 256 -21.77 -3.32 -57.77
N GLU A 257 -22.05 -2.32 -58.60
CA GLU A 257 -22.82 -2.53 -59.84
C GLU A 257 -22.03 -3.34 -60.89
N GLY A 258 -20.71 -3.15 -60.93
CA GLY A 258 -19.79 -3.93 -61.75
C GLY A 258 -18.33 -3.59 -61.44
N VAL A 259 -17.42 -4.52 -61.76
CA VAL A 259 -15.97 -4.37 -61.62
C VAL A 259 -15.31 -4.81 -62.93
N ILE A 260 -14.41 -3.96 -63.44
CA ILE A 260 -13.62 -4.24 -64.64
C ILE A 260 -12.14 -4.17 -64.26
N PHE A 261 -11.40 -5.24 -64.53
CA PHE A 261 -9.95 -5.25 -64.43
C PHE A 261 -9.32 -4.91 -65.76
N TYR A 262 -8.52 -3.83 -65.78
CA TYR A 262 -7.70 -3.47 -66.92
C TYR A 262 -6.25 -3.90 -66.67
N THR A 263 -5.65 -4.53 -67.66
CA THR A 263 -4.20 -4.72 -67.72
C THR A 263 -3.61 -3.73 -68.71
N THR A 264 -2.45 -3.17 -68.38
CA THR A 264 -1.73 -2.27 -69.30
C THR A 264 -0.70 -3.08 -70.07
N THR A 265 -0.75 -2.98 -71.39
CA THR A 265 0.25 -3.60 -72.26
C THR A 265 1.54 -2.79 -72.22
N SER A 266 2.66 -3.37 -72.64
CA SER A 266 3.99 -2.73 -72.63
C SER A 266 4.10 -1.46 -73.49
N GLN A 267 3.07 -1.14 -74.29
CA GLN A 267 2.95 0.08 -75.08
C GLN A 267 2.01 1.14 -74.46
N GLY A 268 1.46 0.89 -73.26
CA GLY A 268 0.61 1.83 -72.53
C GLY A 268 -0.89 1.75 -72.87
N GLU A 269 -1.32 0.84 -73.75
CA GLU A 269 -2.74 0.62 -74.02
C GLU A 269 -3.39 -0.25 -72.93
N LEU A 270 -4.54 0.20 -72.43
CA LEU A 270 -5.37 -0.50 -71.45
C LEU A 270 -6.24 -1.54 -72.16
N VAL A 271 -6.08 -2.81 -71.81
CA VAL A 271 -6.90 -3.92 -72.30
C VAL A 271 -7.72 -4.45 -71.14
N ALA A 272 -9.05 -4.48 -71.29
CA ALA A 272 -9.94 -5.06 -70.30
C ALA A 272 -9.75 -6.59 -70.29
N GLN A 273 -9.41 -7.15 -69.13
CA GLN A 273 -9.08 -8.58 -68.99
C GLN A 273 -10.19 -9.39 -68.31
N ALA A 274 -10.99 -8.77 -67.43
CA ALA A 274 -12.15 -9.39 -66.82
C ALA A 274 -13.22 -8.34 -66.51
N ILE A 275 -14.48 -8.67 -66.76
CA ILE A 275 -15.65 -7.82 -66.49
C ILE A 275 -16.65 -8.67 -65.73
N ALA A 276 -17.04 -8.23 -64.54
CA ALA A 276 -18.17 -8.80 -63.82
C ALA A 276 -19.17 -7.69 -63.55
N GLU A 277 -20.42 -7.90 -63.94
CA GLU A 277 -21.54 -7.00 -63.67
C GLU A 277 -22.56 -7.75 -62.81
N SER A 278 -23.23 -7.03 -61.91
CA SER A 278 -24.27 -7.65 -61.10
C SER A 278 -25.43 -8.10 -61.99
N ARG A 279 -25.72 -9.40 -62.00
CA ARG A 279 -26.81 -9.98 -62.80
C ARG A 279 -28.14 -9.51 -62.19
N PRO A 280 -29.04 -8.87 -62.95
CA PRO A 280 -30.36 -8.52 -62.42
C PRO A 280 -31.11 -9.80 -62.06
N GLU A 281 -31.66 -9.89 -60.85
CA GLU A 281 -32.48 -11.04 -60.46
C GLU A 281 -33.66 -11.22 -61.44
N PRO A 282 -33.94 -12.46 -61.91
CA PRO A 282 -35.05 -12.74 -62.80
C PRO A 282 -36.37 -12.63 -62.02
N GLY A 283 -36.86 -11.40 -61.87
CA GLY A 283 -38.06 -11.05 -61.12
C GLY A 283 -38.25 -9.54 -60.90
N ALA A 284 -37.20 -8.73 -61.05
CA ALA A 284 -37.32 -7.28 -61.02
C ALA A 284 -37.72 -6.73 -62.40
N MET A 285 -38.78 -5.93 -62.44
CA MET A 285 -39.25 -5.19 -63.61
C MET A 285 -38.09 -4.52 -64.39
N ALA A 286 -38.19 -4.56 -65.72
CA ALA A 286 -37.22 -4.00 -66.66
C ALA A 286 -36.74 -2.57 -66.28
N PRO A 287 -35.43 -2.37 -66.07
CA PRO A 287 -34.83 -1.04 -66.13
C PRO A 287 -34.62 -0.60 -67.59
N PRO A 288 -34.46 0.71 -67.84
CA PRO A 288 -34.45 1.27 -69.19
C PRO A 288 -33.26 0.74 -69.99
N GLY A 289 -33.42 0.68 -71.31
CA GLY A 289 -32.43 0.14 -72.24
C GLY A 289 -31.02 0.73 -72.08
N PRO A 290 -30.01 0.08 -72.67
CA PRO A 290 -28.60 0.42 -72.48
C PRO A 290 -28.33 1.90 -72.72
N SER A 291 -27.52 2.50 -71.84
CA SER A 291 -27.10 3.90 -72.01
C SER A 291 -26.37 4.06 -73.35
N PRO A 292 -26.59 5.16 -74.09
CA PRO A 292 -25.97 5.38 -75.40
C PRO A 292 -24.44 5.36 -75.36
N LEU A 293 -23.81 5.63 -74.20
CA LEU A 293 -22.37 5.55 -73.99
C LEU A 293 -21.81 4.11 -74.05
N ALA A 294 -22.57 3.12 -73.56
CA ALA A 294 -22.15 1.72 -73.61
C ALA A 294 -22.21 1.15 -75.05
N LEU A 295 -23.19 1.59 -75.84
CA LEU A 295 -23.31 1.23 -77.25
C LEU A 295 -22.23 1.89 -78.13
N GLU A 296 -21.75 3.08 -77.76
CA GLU A 296 -20.71 3.80 -78.48
C GLU A 296 -19.30 3.25 -78.21
N ALA A 297 -19.02 2.83 -76.97
CA ALA A 297 -17.78 2.11 -76.61
C ALA A 297 -17.71 0.71 -77.23
N PHE A 298 -18.85 0.02 -77.42
CA PHE A 298 -18.88 -1.28 -78.08
C PHE A 298 -18.67 -1.19 -79.61
N ARG A 299 -19.06 -0.07 -80.24
CA ARG A 299 -18.87 0.16 -81.69
C ARG A 299 -17.50 0.72 -82.05
N SER A 300 -16.91 1.52 -81.17
CA SER A 300 -15.55 2.07 -81.36
C SER A 300 -14.56 1.19 -80.62
N GLY A 301 -14.06 0.13 -81.27
CA GLY A 301 -12.99 -0.71 -80.73
C GLY A 301 -11.64 0.00 -80.57
N GLN A 302 -11.63 1.26 -80.13
CA GLN A 302 -10.47 2.07 -79.74
C GLN A 302 -10.95 3.21 -78.83
N LEU A 303 -10.68 3.11 -77.52
CA LEU A 303 -10.52 4.28 -76.67
C LEU A 303 -9.02 4.57 -76.61
N ARG A 304 -8.55 5.44 -77.51
CA ARG A 304 -7.24 6.08 -77.33
C ARG A 304 -7.37 7.10 -76.19
N ALA A 305 -6.53 6.95 -75.18
CA ALA A 305 -6.18 8.03 -74.27
C ALA A 305 -5.29 9.06 -74.98
#